data_AF-A0A0J8G437-F1
#
_entry.id   AF-A0A0J8G437-F1
#
_cell.length_a   1.000
_cell.length_b   1.000
_cell.length_c   1.000
_cell.angle_alpha   90.00
_cell.angle_beta   90.00
_cell.angle_gamma   90.00
#
_symmetry.space_group_name_H-M   'P 1'
#
loop_
_entity.id
_entity.type
_entity.pdbx_description
1 polymer ?
#
loop_
_entity_poly.entity_id
_entity_poly.type
_entity_poly.pdbx_seq_one_letter_code
_entity_poly.pdbx_strand_id
1 'polypeptide(L)'
;MSWNQNDVKGIRDERDDDYVRGDRDNRCDRDVRGDRDDRYDGDVRGDRDDRYDGDVRGDRDKRCDRDDRRQRHVHEFQGSTRLAELGERDVHNHRFTGVSGPAIGPLSRHVHRIETRTDTFVEHQHKIIDVFTGPPIWVSRTRHVHFVYGVTTCNDGHRHTFVLATLIENPIARDKHC
;
A
#
# COMPACT_ATOMS: atom_id res chain seq x y z
N MET A 1 23.79 16.10 26.48
CA MET A 1 23.22 17.02 25.47
C MET A 1 21.71 16.87 25.54
N SER A 2 21.06 17.84 26.17
CA SER A 2 19.64 17.82 26.54
C SER A 2 18.83 18.44 25.40
N TRP A 3 17.82 17.73 24.90
CA TRP A 3 16.88 18.28 23.93
C TRP A 3 15.62 18.75 24.65
N ASN A 4 15.40 20.06 24.60
CA ASN A 4 14.27 20.75 25.20
C ASN A 4 13.05 20.61 24.29
N GLN A 5 11.92 20.23 24.88
CA GLN A 5 10.62 20.07 24.22
C GLN A 5 9.86 21.37 24.42
N ASN A 6 9.72 22.21 23.38
CA ASN A 6 8.68 23.25 23.21
C ASN A 6 9.07 24.12 22.02
N ASP A 7 8.31 24.04 20.93
CA ASP A 7 7.97 25.15 20.03
C ASP A 7 7.23 24.61 18.81
N VAL A 8 5.88 24.64 18.81
CA VAL A 8 5.06 25.09 17.67
C VAL A 8 3.67 25.45 18.21
N LYS A 9 3.35 26.74 18.25
CA LYS A 9 1.99 27.26 18.41
C LYS A 9 1.35 27.44 17.02
N GLY A 10 0.16 26.85 16.85
CA GLY A 10 -1.00 27.40 16.14
C GLY A 10 -0.91 27.67 14.64
N ILE A 11 -1.62 26.86 13.84
CA ILE A 11 -2.16 27.27 12.53
C ILE A 11 -3.61 26.78 12.43
N ARG A 12 -4.44 27.66 11.86
CA ARG A 12 -5.91 27.72 11.89
C ARG A 12 -6.61 26.74 10.96
N ASP A 13 -7.87 26.54 11.29
CA ASP A 13 -8.95 25.83 10.63
C ASP A 13 -9.32 26.49 9.29
N GLU A 14 -9.18 25.77 8.17
CA GLU A 14 -9.78 26.11 6.87
C GLU A 14 -10.29 24.82 6.22
N ARG A 15 -11.62 24.76 6.04
CA ARG A 15 -12.30 23.82 5.16
C ARG A 15 -12.11 24.32 3.74
N ASP A 16 -11.87 23.39 2.81
CA ASP A 16 -12.58 23.30 1.52
C ASP A 16 -12.15 22.01 0.80
N ASP A 17 -13.15 21.22 0.40
CA ASP A 17 -13.10 20.00 -0.41
C ASP A 17 -12.55 20.31 -1.84
N ASP A 18 -12.02 19.37 -2.64
CA ASP A 18 -12.85 18.33 -3.24
C ASP A 18 -12.14 17.11 -3.90
N TYR A 19 -12.88 15.99 -3.94
CA TYR A 19 -12.76 14.76 -4.74
C TYR A 19 -11.38 14.17 -5.07
N VAL A 20 -11.06 13.03 -4.44
CA VAL A 20 -10.22 12.00 -5.09
C VAL A 20 -10.96 10.67 -5.13
N ARG A 21 -11.26 10.26 -6.37
CA ARG A 21 -11.96 9.03 -6.74
C ARG A 21 -11.30 7.81 -6.10
N GLY A 22 -12.11 7.00 -5.44
CA GLY A 22 -11.71 5.65 -5.06
C GLY A 22 -11.41 4.82 -6.31
N ASP A 23 -10.21 4.25 -6.36
CA ASP A 23 -9.85 3.25 -7.35
C ASP A 23 -10.71 2.01 -7.11
N ARG A 24 -11.67 1.82 -8.03
CA ARG A 24 -12.57 0.68 -8.03
C ARG A 24 -11.79 -0.59 -8.28
N ASP A 25 -12.05 -1.53 -7.39
CA ASP A 25 -11.69 -2.93 -7.43
C ASP A 25 -11.64 -3.56 -8.83
N ASN A 26 -10.52 -4.25 -9.05
CA ASN A 26 -10.32 -5.30 -10.03
C ASN A 26 -11.58 -6.16 -10.22
N ARG A 27 -12.18 -6.06 -11.40
CA ARG A 27 -13.18 -7.01 -11.87
C ARG A 27 -12.79 -7.48 -13.28
N CYS A 28 -11.74 -8.27 -13.35
CA CYS A 28 -11.46 -9.11 -14.52
C CYS A 28 -11.94 -10.53 -14.19
N ASP A 29 -13.19 -10.81 -14.54
CA ASP A 29 -13.69 -12.16 -14.89
C ASP A 29 -15.15 -11.98 -15.38
N ARG A 30 -15.33 -11.81 -16.69
CA ARG A 30 -16.64 -11.92 -17.31
C ARG A 30 -16.55 -12.66 -18.64
N ASP A 31 -16.41 -13.98 -18.53
CA ASP A 31 -16.78 -14.88 -19.60
C ASP A 31 -18.21 -15.38 -19.35
N VAL A 32 -19.19 -14.75 -20.00
CA VAL A 32 -20.47 -15.40 -20.30
C VAL A 32 -20.74 -15.20 -21.78
N ARG A 33 -20.61 -16.30 -22.52
CA ARG A 33 -20.86 -16.41 -23.95
C ARG A 33 -22.36 -16.32 -24.24
N GLY A 34 -22.67 -15.60 -25.32
CA GLY A 34 -23.69 -15.94 -26.32
C GLY A 34 -25.15 -15.86 -25.87
N ASP A 35 -25.90 -14.96 -26.51
CA ASP A 35 -27.20 -15.26 -27.14
C ASP A 35 -27.78 -13.98 -27.75
N ARG A 36 -27.82 -13.89 -29.08
CA ARG A 36 -29.04 -13.55 -29.87
C ARG A 36 -28.78 -13.41 -31.37
N ASP A 37 -29.57 -14.20 -32.08
CA ASP A 37 -29.86 -14.12 -33.51
C ASP A 37 -30.60 -12.83 -33.85
N ASP A 38 -30.32 -12.26 -35.03
CA ASP A 38 -31.31 -11.51 -35.81
C ASP A 38 -31.04 -11.71 -37.30
N ARG A 39 -32.04 -12.28 -37.98
CA ARG A 39 -32.11 -12.51 -39.43
C ARG A 39 -32.47 -11.20 -40.14
N TYR A 40 -31.85 -10.94 -41.29
CA TYR A 40 -32.45 -10.10 -42.33
C TYR A 40 -32.30 -10.78 -43.69
N ASP A 41 -33.45 -11.06 -44.31
CA ASP A 41 -33.60 -11.43 -45.72
C ASP A 41 -33.45 -10.17 -46.59
N GLY A 42 -32.75 -10.28 -47.72
CA GLY A 42 -32.68 -9.22 -48.73
C GLY A 42 -31.78 -9.52 -49.91
N ASP A 43 -32.34 -10.11 -50.97
CA ASP A 43 -31.69 -10.26 -52.28
C ASP A 43 -31.71 -8.92 -53.05
N VAL A 44 -30.53 -8.34 -53.32
CA VAL A 44 -30.32 -7.45 -54.48
C VAL A 44 -28.94 -7.71 -55.07
N ARG A 45 -28.91 -8.18 -56.31
CA ARG A 45 -27.72 -8.25 -57.16
C ARG A 45 -27.43 -6.87 -57.74
N GLY A 46 -26.21 -6.39 -57.60
CA GLY A 46 -25.77 -5.11 -58.18
C GLY A 46 -24.26 -4.87 -58.00
N ASP A 47 -23.49 -5.43 -58.93
CA ASP A 47 -22.23 -4.98 -59.52
C ASP A 47 -21.22 -4.10 -58.73
N ARG A 48 -19.99 -4.63 -58.66
CA ARG A 48 -18.69 -3.93 -58.69
C ARG A 48 -18.33 -3.04 -57.49
N ASP A 49 -17.43 -3.53 -56.65
CA ASP A 49 -16.01 -3.18 -56.80
C ASP A 49 -15.18 -4.00 -55.81
N ASP A 50 -14.39 -4.93 -56.36
CA ASP A 50 -13.35 -5.66 -55.66
C ASP A 50 -12.25 -4.68 -55.22
N ARG A 51 -12.21 -4.35 -53.92
CA ARG A 51 -11.01 -4.10 -53.10
C ARG A 51 -11.37 -3.67 -51.68
N TYR A 52 -11.66 -4.65 -50.82
CA TYR A 52 -11.32 -4.49 -49.40
C TYR A 52 -9.86 -4.92 -49.23
N ASP A 53 -8.91 -4.03 -49.55
CA ASP A 53 -7.62 -4.03 -48.84
C ASP A 53 -7.90 -3.45 -47.45
N GLY A 54 -8.56 -4.27 -46.63
CA GLY A 54 -8.60 -4.03 -45.20
C GLY A 54 -7.20 -4.23 -44.69
N ASP A 55 -6.45 -3.14 -44.55
CA ASP A 55 -5.29 -3.08 -43.66
C ASP A 55 -5.79 -3.48 -42.27
N VAL A 56 -5.81 -4.80 -42.00
CA VAL A 56 -5.81 -5.33 -40.66
C VAL A 56 -4.50 -4.82 -40.08
N ARG A 57 -4.58 -3.63 -39.45
CA ARG A 57 -3.62 -3.18 -38.46
C ARG A 57 -3.78 -4.14 -37.29
N GLY A 58 -3.33 -5.38 -37.52
CA GLY A 58 -3.21 -6.40 -36.51
C GLY A 58 -2.39 -5.75 -35.41
N ASP A 59 -3.00 -5.72 -34.23
CA ASP A 59 -2.49 -5.22 -32.96
C ASP A 59 -0.99 -5.45 -32.87
N ARG A 60 -0.24 -4.47 -33.39
CA ARG A 60 1.20 -4.48 -33.33
C ARG A 60 1.51 -3.98 -31.95
N ASP A 61 1.76 -4.98 -31.11
CA ASP A 61 2.49 -4.82 -29.88
C ASP A 61 1.78 -3.86 -28.93
N LYS A 62 0.80 -4.39 -28.18
CA LYS A 62 0.71 -4.03 -26.76
C LYS A 62 2.05 -4.42 -26.14
N ARG A 63 3.05 -3.56 -26.36
CA ARG A 63 4.21 -3.41 -25.50
C ARG A 63 3.56 -3.29 -24.14
N CYS A 64 3.67 -4.34 -23.33
CA CYS A 64 3.51 -4.19 -21.91
C CYS A 64 4.43 -3.02 -21.58
N ASP A 65 3.84 -1.85 -21.31
CA ASP A 65 4.57 -0.67 -20.95
C ASP A 65 5.58 -1.14 -19.91
N ARG A 66 6.87 -1.09 -20.26
CA ARG A 66 7.97 -1.17 -19.31
C ARG A 66 7.93 0.14 -18.52
N ASP A 67 6.79 0.39 -17.89
CA ASP A 67 6.65 1.35 -16.83
C ASP A 67 7.53 0.85 -15.70
N ASP A 68 8.20 1.79 -15.06
CA ASP A 68 9.27 1.63 -14.09
C ASP A 68 8.78 1.04 -12.74
N ARG A 69 7.69 0.25 -12.78
CA ARG A 69 7.02 -0.39 -11.64
C ARG A 69 7.56 -1.80 -11.43
N ARG A 70 8.89 -1.95 -11.34
CA ARG A 70 9.43 -3.18 -10.73
C ARG A 70 8.85 -3.26 -9.32
N GLN A 71 8.15 -4.36 -9.01
CA GLN A 71 7.65 -4.61 -7.66
C GLN A 71 8.83 -4.51 -6.68
N ARG A 72 8.75 -3.55 -5.77
CA ARG A 72 9.77 -3.37 -4.72
C ARG A 72 9.40 -4.24 -3.52
N HIS A 73 10.41 -4.66 -2.77
CA HIS A 73 10.19 -5.53 -1.62
C HIS A 73 9.43 -4.79 -0.51
N VAL A 74 8.90 -5.59 0.39
CA VAL A 74 8.13 -5.21 1.56
C VAL A 74 8.62 -6.02 2.75
N HIS A 75 8.31 -5.57 3.96
CA HIS A 75 8.59 -6.33 5.17
C HIS A 75 7.32 -6.59 5.97
N GLU A 76 7.22 -7.80 6.51
CA GLU A 76 6.28 -8.10 7.58
C GLU A 76 6.70 -7.37 8.86
N PHE A 77 5.73 -7.02 9.70
CA PHE A 77 5.99 -6.46 11.02
C PHE A 77 4.89 -6.87 11.99
N GLN A 78 5.28 -7.02 13.26
CA GLN A 78 4.37 -7.19 14.39
C GLN A 78 4.83 -6.27 15.51
N GLY A 79 3.89 -5.67 16.23
CA GLY A 79 4.20 -4.74 17.30
C GLY A 79 3.16 -4.76 18.41
N SER A 80 3.50 -4.06 19.48
CA SER A 80 2.58 -3.69 20.53
C SER A 80 2.85 -2.26 20.94
N THR A 81 1.80 -1.56 21.32
CA THR A 81 1.91 -0.22 21.86
C THR A 81 2.42 -0.26 23.29
N ARG A 82 2.98 0.86 23.75
CA ARG A 82 3.28 1.07 25.17
C ARG A 82 1.99 1.29 25.94
N LEU A 83 2.05 1.09 27.26
CA LEU A 83 0.93 1.35 28.15
C LEU A 83 0.48 2.81 28.06
N ALA A 84 -0.83 3.04 28.04
CA ALA A 84 -1.45 4.35 28.23
C ALA A 84 -2.15 4.42 29.59
N GLU A 85 -2.63 5.62 29.94
CA GLU A 85 -3.46 5.89 31.12
C GLU A 85 -2.83 5.44 32.45
N LEU A 86 -1.50 5.52 32.54
CA LEU A 86 -0.75 5.16 33.74
C LEU A 86 -1.24 5.96 34.95
N GLY A 87 -1.72 5.25 35.98
CA GLY A 87 -2.30 5.86 37.19
C GLY A 87 -3.82 5.89 37.21
N GLU A 88 -4.48 5.53 36.12
CA GLU A 88 -5.94 5.41 36.01
C GLU A 88 -6.40 3.94 36.18
N ARG A 89 -7.73 3.72 36.12
CA ARG A 89 -8.32 2.38 36.25
C ARG A 89 -8.21 1.53 34.99
N ASP A 90 -7.94 2.12 33.84
CA ASP A 90 -7.95 1.44 32.54
C ASP A 90 -6.57 1.45 31.87
N VAL A 91 -5.52 1.07 32.61
CA VAL A 91 -4.17 0.94 32.05
C VAL A 91 -4.12 -0.21 31.05
N HIS A 92 -3.85 0.10 29.77
CA HIS A 92 -3.82 -0.92 28.73
C HIS A 92 -2.82 -0.62 27.61
N ASN A 93 -2.66 -1.60 26.71
CA ASN A 93 -1.97 -1.46 25.44
C ASN A 93 -2.71 -2.22 24.34
N HIS A 94 -2.23 -2.05 23.11
CA HIS A 94 -2.77 -2.73 21.94
C HIS A 94 -1.68 -3.48 21.19
N ARG A 95 -2.07 -4.48 20.41
CA ARG A 95 -1.21 -5.23 19.49
C ARG A 95 -1.57 -4.92 18.06
N PHE A 96 -0.62 -5.09 17.16
CA PHE A 96 -0.86 -4.92 15.72
C PHE A 96 0.12 -5.74 14.89
N THR A 97 -0.26 -6.01 13.65
CA THR A 97 0.54 -6.73 12.66
C THR A 97 0.24 -6.19 11.26
N GLY A 98 1.13 -6.43 10.31
CA GLY A 98 0.93 -6.02 8.93
C GLY A 98 2.15 -6.25 8.04
N VAL A 99 2.02 -5.77 6.80
CA VAL A 99 3.09 -5.74 5.80
C VAL A 99 3.28 -4.29 5.38
N SER A 100 4.54 -3.86 5.28
CA SER A 100 4.86 -2.49 4.91
C SER A 100 4.47 -2.19 3.45
N GLY A 101 4.37 -0.91 3.12
CA GLY A 101 4.34 -0.48 1.72
C GLY A 101 5.66 -0.82 0.99
N PRO A 102 5.68 -0.69 -0.35
CA PRO A 102 6.88 -0.90 -1.15
C PRO A 102 8.02 0.03 -0.75
N ALA A 103 9.28 -0.40 -0.91
CA ALA A 103 10.46 0.41 -0.59
C ALA A 103 10.50 1.76 -1.33
N ILE A 104 10.67 2.85 -0.59
CA ILE A 104 10.74 4.23 -1.10
C ILE A 104 12.19 4.71 -1.01
N GLY A 105 12.77 5.11 -2.13
CA GLY A 105 14.16 5.57 -2.22
C GLY A 105 15.17 4.50 -2.70
N PRO A 106 16.49 4.78 -2.58
CA PRO A 106 17.55 3.89 -3.05
C PRO A 106 17.88 2.77 -2.04
N LEU A 107 18.42 1.64 -2.52
CA LEU A 107 18.63 0.41 -1.73
C LEU A 107 19.33 0.62 -0.38
N SER A 108 20.38 1.44 -0.29
CA SER A 108 21.14 1.63 0.95
C SER A 108 20.46 2.54 1.99
N ARG A 109 19.40 3.27 1.60
CA ARG A 109 18.74 4.30 2.43
C ARG A 109 17.22 4.31 2.27
N HIS A 110 16.63 3.24 1.74
CA HIS A 110 15.20 3.18 1.50
C HIS A 110 14.44 3.08 2.82
N VAL A 111 13.20 3.52 2.79
CA VAL A 111 12.26 3.42 3.90
C VAL A 111 10.97 2.78 3.41
N HIS A 112 10.13 2.35 4.34
CA HIS A 112 8.80 1.86 4.01
C HIS A 112 7.74 2.65 4.77
N ARG A 113 6.58 2.87 4.14
CA ARG A 113 5.40 3.39 4.82
C ARG A 113 4.68 2.25 5.52
N ILE A 114 4.22 2.48 6.74
CA ILE A 114 3.45 1.54 7.55
C ILE A 114 2.09 2.14 7.81
N GLU A 115 1.06 1.37 7.46
CA GLU A 115 -0.33 1.66 7.77
C GLU A 115 -1.01 0.40 8.28
N THR A 116 -1.63 0.47 9.44
CA THR A 116 -2.38 -0.65 10.02
C THR A 116 -3.34 -0.16 11.09
N ARG A 117 -4.11 -1.08 11.67
CA ARG A 117 -4.92 -0.83 12.86
C ARG A 117 -4.41 -1.70 13.99
N THR A 118 -4.61 -1.23 15.20
CA THR A 118 -4.40 -2.05 16.38
C THR A 118 -5.60 -2.98 16.60
N ASP A 119 -5.40 -4.00 17.42
CA ASP A 119 -6.51 -4.77 17.96
C ASP A 119 -7.44 -3.89 18.81
N THR A 120 -8.63 -4.43 19.07
CA THR A 120 -9.59 -3.84 19.99
C THR A 120 -9.29 -4.36 21.39
N PHE A 121 -8.98 -3.47 22.32
CA PHE A 121 -8.90 -3.76 23.74
C PHE A 121 -9.89 -2.83 24.45
N VAL A 122 -10.73 -3.39 25.33
CA VAL A 122 -11.71 -2.68 26.17
C VAL A 122 -12.28 -1.44 25.48
N GLU A 123 -13.01 -1.69 24.38
CA GLU A 123 -13.88 -0.73 23.68
C GLU A 123 -13.27 0.18 22.60
N HIS A 124 -11.94 0.26 22.43
CA HIS A 124 -11.36 0.99 21.28
C HIS A 124 -10.17 0.31 20.60
N GLN A 125 -9.84 0.88 19.43
CA GLN A 125 -8.69 0.55 18.60
C GLN A 125 -8.06 1.86 18.13
N HIS A 126 -6.77 1.86 17.83
CA HIS A 126 -6.14 2.98 17.15
C HIS A 126 -5.75 2.64 15.73
N LYS A 127 -5.54 3.68 14.92
CA LYS A 127 -4.91 3.57 13.60
C LYS A 127 -3.44 3.95 13.71
N ILE A 128 -2.63 3.32 12.88
CA ILE A 128 -1.26 3.72 12.58
C ILE A 128 -1.30 4.14 11.13
N ILE A 129 -1.07 5.42 10.85
CA ILE A 129 -1.13 6.01 9.52
C ILE A 129 0.12 6.86 9.31
N ASP A 130 0.63 6.90 8.07
CA ASP A 130 1.78 7.73 7.69
C ASP A 130 3.05 7.57 8.57
N VAL A 131 3.27 6.38 9.12
CA VAL A 131 4.51 6.07 9.86
C VAL A 131 5.55 5.51 8.90
N PHE A 132 6.75 6.08 8.90
CA PHE A 132 7.85 5.60 8.07
C PHE A 132 8.89 4.84 8.89
N THR A 133 9.45 3.80 8.28
CA THR A 133 10.58 3.08 8.87
C THR A 133 11.85 3.93 8.84
N GLY A 134 12.83 3.60 9.69
CA GLY A 134 14.20 4.08 9.58
C GLY A 134 14.93 3.46 8.38
N PRO A 135 16.19 3.86 8.13
CA PRO A 135 17.00 3.26 7.06
C PRO A 135 17.30 1.77 7.33
N PRO A 136 17.74 1.02 6.31
CA PRO A 136 18.08 -0.40 6.43
C PRO A 136 19.15 -0.66 7.49
N ILE A 137 18.90 -1.63 8.37
CA ILE A 137 19.91 -2.21 9.26
C ILE A 137 20.25 -3.60 8.73
N TRP A 138 21.43 -3.71 8.12
CA TRP A 138 21.91 -4.92 7.48
C TRP A 138 22.23 -6.00 8.51
N VAL A 139 21.60 -7.17 8.36
CA VAL A 139 21.86 -8.38 9.16
C VAL A 139 22.69 -9.40 8.37
N SER A 140 22.86 -9.18 7.07
CA SER A 140 23.79 -9.90 6.18
C SER A 140 24.12 -9.03 4.95
N ARG A 141 24.82 -9.58 3.95
CA ARG A 141 25.16 -8.86 2.70
C ARG A 141 23.94 -8.44 1.87
N THR A 142 22.83 -9.15 2.04
CA THR A 142 21.64 -9.06 1.16
C THR A 142 20.35 -8.84 1.95
N ARG A 143 20.37 -9.06 3.27
CA ARG A 143 19.18 -8.98 4.13
C ARG A 143 19.33 -7.89 5.16
N HIS A 144 18.25 -7.17 5.39
CA HIS A 144 18.13 -6.12 6.39
C HIS A 144 16.76 -6.15 7.05
N VAL A 145 16.67 -5.39 8.14
CA VAL A 145 15.43 -5.04 8.83
C VAL A 145 15.36 -3.52 8.93
N HIS A 146 14.21 -2.99 9.33
CA HIS A 146 14.08 -1.59 9.69
C HIS A 146 13.55 -1.44 11.11
N PHE A 147 14.04 -0.42 11.81
CA PHE A 147 13.43 0.03 13.07
C PHE A 147 12.37 1.08 12.82
N VAL A 148 11.34 1.08 13.68
CA VAL A 148 10.22 2.00 13.59
C VAL A 148 9.91 2.52 14.98
N TYR A 149 9.76 3.84 15.07
CA TYR A 149 9.17 4.53 16.21
C TYR A 149 7.94 5.28 15.70
N GLY A 150 6.83 5.17 16.41
CA GLY A 150 5.61 5.84 15.99
C GLY A 150 4.65 6.11 17.14
N VAL A 151 3.59 6.83 16.80
CA VAL A 151 2.48 7.15 17.70
C VAL A 151 1.19 6.84 16.95
N THR A 152 0.22 6.28 17.66
CA THR A 152 -1.09 6.00 17.08
C THR A 152 -1.92 7.27 16.87
N THR A 153 -2.99 7.18 16.08
CA THR A 153 -4.03 8.22 16.02
C THR A 153 -4.69 8.40 17.38
N CYS A 154 -5.24 9.58 17.64
CA CYS A 154 -6.08 9.79 18.83
C CYS A 154 -7.37 8.98 18.69
N ASN A 155 -7.69 8.16 19.68
CA ASN A 155 -9.01 7.56 19.86
C ASN A 155 -9.26 7.44 21.36
N ASP A 156 -10.52 7.56 21.76
CA ASP A 156 -10.92 7.58 23.17
C ASP A 156 -10.10 8.54 24.06
N GLY A 157 -9.80 9.73 23.53
CA GLY A 157 -9.09 10.78 24.26
C GLY A 157 -7.59 10.57 24.44
N HIS A 158 -7.00 9.43 24.06
CA HIS A 158 -5.57 9.18 24.21
C HIS A 158 -4.89 8.59 22.96
N ARG A 159 -3.58 8.40 23.06
CA ARG A 159 -2.70 7.86 22.01
C ARG A 159 -1.69 6.93 22.67
N HIS A 160 -1.15 5.99 21.89
CA HIS A 160 -0.03 5.20 22.35
C HIS A 160 1.21 5.43 21.50
N THR A 161 2.36 5.42 22.16
CA THR A 161 3.67 5.28 21.48
C THR A 161 3.97 3.81 21.24
N PHE A 162 4.76 3.50 20.23
CA PHE A 162 5.24 2.15 19.97
C PHE A 162 6.63 2.15 19.35
N VAL A 163 7.32 1.01 19.50
CA VAL A 163 8.60 0.71 18.86
C VAL A 163 8.54 -0.71 18.33
N LEU A 164 9.02 -0.93 17.11
CA LEU A 164 9.17 -2.27 16.55
C LEU A 164 10.37 -2.34 15.61
N ALA A 165 10.73 -3.57 15.25
CA ALA A 165 11.57 -3.87 14.10
C ALA A 165 10.75 -4.69 13.11
N THR A 166 10.97 -4.47 11.82
CA THR A 166 10.40 -5.32 10.78
C THR A 166 11.07 -6.70 10.78
N LEU A 167 10.41 -7.69 10.18
CA LEU A 167 11.02 -8.99 9.91
C LEU A 167 11.94 -8.91 8.69
N ILE A 168 12.82 -9.91 8.56
CA ILE A 168 13.78 -9.97 7.45
C ILE A 168 13.05 -10.12 6.11
N GLU A 169 13.56 -9.43 5.09
CA GLU A 169 13.14 -9.69 3.71
C GLU A 169 13.56 -11.11 3.30
N ASN A 170 12.68 -11.81 2.59
CA ASN A 170 12.99 -13.05 1.88
C ASN A 170 13.77 -14.08 2.74
N PRO A 171 13.13 -14.70 3.74
CA PRO A 171 13.83 -15.49 4.76
C PRO A 171 14.49 -16.76 4.23
N ILE A 172 14.09 -17.25 3.05
CA ILE A 172 14.47 -18.57 2.53
C ILE A 172 15.37 -18.54 1.29
N ALA A 173 15.44 -17.42 0.56
CA ALA A 173 16.30 -17.39 -0.62
C ALA A 173 17.76 -17.40 -0.20
N ARG A 174 18.52 -18.33 -0.79
CA ARG A 174 19.98 -18.24 -0.78
C ARG A 174 20.38 -17.00 -1.56
N ASP A 175 21.34 -16.24 -1.03
CA ASP A 175 21.91 -15.06 -1.68
C ASP A 175 22.08 -15.33 -3.17
N LYS A 176 21.21 -14.72 -4.00
CA LYS A 176 21.43 -14.75 -5.44
C LYS A 176 22.63 -13.84 -5.65
N HIS A 177 23.82 -14.44 -5.73
CA HIS A 177 24.95 -13.78 -6.36
C HIS A 177 24.49 -13.42 -7.78
N CYS A 178 24.31 -12.12 -8.02
CA CYS A 178 24.23 -11.58 -9.36
C CYS A 178 25.56 -11.79 -10.07
#